data_AF-A0A7T0C3T3-F1
#
_entry.id   AF-A0A7T0C3T3-F1
#
_cell.length_a   1.000
_cell.length_b   1.000
_cell.length_c   1.000
_cell.angle_alpha   90.00
_cell.angle_beta   90.00
_cell.angle_gamma   90.00
#
_symmetry.space_group_name_H-M   'P 1'
#
loop_
_entity.id
_entity.type
_entity.pdbx_description
1 polymer ?
#
loop_
_entity_poly.entity_id
_entity_poly.type
_entity_poly.pdbx_seq_one_letter_code
_entity_poly.pdbx_strand_id
1 'polypeptide(L)'
;MIKVRISQIFSHAAEDVVAAKKELDTGASFEDMVQKYSTCPSKSQQGDLGWMPEGNAESLLGSKVSEDQKGEILGPIHSPYGYHILKVSDLEIERIEGPVKLEMEMSFLNEIFPDAHSLLFKNFHIGLPIEGYPKGETLANICKVHNKSELEVLNFLNQAFSDKNVATLSVEALKEKLSSGATVSLLDIREGWERDIAKIEGSLLITRDNNEEILSSLPKDREIVLIDWKQDRSPNFQKWLAQRGFTQAKCLEGGIDAWAEKADTRLSRYDIDEDDGYRYEDILEEPEDHSH
;
A
#
# COMPACT_ATOMS: atom_id res chain seq x y z
N MET A 1 4.85 0.14 2.64
CA MET A 1 3.87 0.60 3.65
C MET A 1 4.39 1.90 4.29
N ILE A 2 3.52 2.86 4.64
CA ILE A 2 3.90 4.05 5.42
C ILE A 2 3.45 3.83 6.86
N LYS A 3 4.39 3.93 7.80
CA LYS A 3 4.11 3.96 9.23
C LYS A 3 4.46 5.34 9.77
N VAL A 4 3.58 5.87 10.60
CA VAL A 4 3.72 7.19 11.21
C VAL A 4 3.79 7.01 12.72
N ARG A 5 4.70 7.71 13.38
CA ARG A 5 4.76 7.79 14.84
C ARG A 5 4.29 9.17 15.28
N ILE A 6 3.26 9.23 16.12
CA ILE A 6 2.67 10.48 16.58
C ILE A 6 2.83 10.58 18.10
N SER A 7 3.16 11.77 18.59
CA SER A 7 3.09 12.12 20.01
C SER A 7 1.96 13.12 20.24
N GLN A 8 1.38 13.11 21.43
CA GLN A 8 0.28 14.01 21.78
C GLN A 8 0.42 14.70 23.13
N ILE A 9 -0.12 15.91 23.21
CA ILE A 9 -0.51 16.60 24.44
C ILE A 9 -2.04 16.58 24.47
N PHE A 10 -2.62 16.00 25.51
CA PHE A 10 -4.07 15.88 25.63
C PHE A 10 -4.58 16.45 26.95
N SER A 11 -5.60 17.31 26.89
CA SER A 11 -6.34 17.75 28.06
C SER A 11 -7.84 17.82 27.78
N HIS A 12 -8.64 17.62 28.82
CA HIS A 12 -10.08 17.87 28.76
C HIS A 12 -10.40 19.37 28.77
N ALA A 13 -9.46 20.22 29.19
CA ALA A 13 -9.61 21.66 29.21
C ALA A 13 -8.95 22.30 28.00
N ALA A 14 -9.72 23.08 27.23
CA ALA A 14 -9.21 23.83 26.06
C ALA A 14 -8.09 24.81 26.46
N GLU A 15 -8.20 25.39 27.65
CA GLU A 15 -7.26 26.38 28.19
C GLU A 15 -5.84 25.81 28.33
N ASP A 16 -5.70 24.56 28.78
CA ASP A 16 -4.41 23.88 28.92
C ASP A 16 -3.71 23.70 27.59
N VAL A 17 -4.46 23.27 26.57
CA VAL A 17 -3.93 22.99 25.24
C VAL A 17 -3.57 24.30 24.53
N VAL A 18 -4.38 25.35 24.69
CA VAL A 18 -4.06 26.69 24.18
C VAL A 18 -2.79 27.25 24.85
N ALA A 19 -2.65 27.06 26.17
CA ALA A 19 -1.44 27.47 26.90
C ALA A 19 -0.20 26.70 26.44
N ALA A 20 -0.32 25.37 26.30
CA ALA A 20 0.73 24.52 25.75
C ALA A 20 1.16 24.98 24.36
N LYS A 21 0.22 25.22 23.44
CA LYS A 21 0.52 25.68 22.08
C LYS A 21 1.29 27.00 22.09
N LYS A 22 0.87 27.96 22.91
CA LYS A 22 1.56 29.25 23.04
C LYS A 22 3.01 29.09 23.51
N GLU A 23 3.28 28.18 24.45
CA GLU A 23 4.65 27.90 24.91
C GLU A 23 5.48 27.19 23.83
N LEU A 24 4.89 26.24 23.09
CA LEU A 24 5.54 25.59 21.93
C LEU A 24 5.93 26.60 20.85
N ASP A 25 5.04 27.56 20.55
CA ASP A 25 5.29 28.60 19.55
C ASP A 25 6.43 29.55 19.97
N THR A 26 6.73 29.61 21.27
CA THR A 26 7.90 30.35 21.81
C THR A 26 9.18 29.50 21.92
N GLY A 27 9.14 28.25 21.46
CA GLY A 27 10.30 27.35 21.41
C GLY A 27 10.45 26.42 22.62
N ALA A 28 9.41 26.23 23.44
CA ALA A 28 9.42 25.21 24.47
C ALA A 28 9.50 23.80 23.87
N SER A 29 10.12 22.85 24.58
CA SER A 29 10.15 21.44 24.17
C SER A 29 8.75 20.84 24.23
N PHE A 30 8.45 19.96 23.27
CA PHE A 30 7.18 19.23 23.24
C PHE A 30 7.02 18.33 24.46
N GLU A 31 8.11 17.68 24.84
CA GLU A 31 8.21 16.73 25.95
C GLU A 31 7.94 17.45 27.29
N ASP A 32 8.45 18.68 27.46
CA ASP A 32 8.15 19.53 28.63
C ASP A 32 6.66 19.89 28.70
N MET A 33 6.06 20.26 27.55
CA MET A 33 4.63 20.58 27.50
C MET A 33 3.75 19.36 27.76
N VAL A 34 4.18 18.17 27.33
CA VAL A 34 3.51 16.91 27.71
C VAL A 34 3.55 16.72 29.22
N GLN A 35 4.70 16.90 29.86
CA GLN A 35 4.81 16.75 31.32
C GLN A 35 3.97 17.79 32.06
N LYS A 36 3.86 19.00 31.53
CA LYS A 36 3.14 20.11 32.17
C LYS A 36 1.63 20.01 31.99
N TYR A 37 1.14 19.78 30.77
CA TYR A 37 -0.26 19.97 30.40
C TYR A 37 -1.00 18.67 30.05
N SER A 38 -0.30 17.58 29.70
CA SER A 38 -0.98 16.36 29.29
C SER A 38 -1.58 15.61 30.47
N THR A 39 -2.79 15.10 30.25
CA THR A 39 -3.56 14.24 31.17
C THR A 39 -3.73 12.81 30.64
N CYS A 40 -3.24 12.53 29.42
CA CYS A 40 -3.29 11.18 28.84
C CYS A 40 -2.26 10.25 29.50
N PRO A 41 -2.56 8.94 29.68
CA PRO A 41 -1.59 7.95 30.16
C PRO A 41 -0.28 7.89 29.35
N SER A 42 -0.31 8.25 28.06
CA SER A 42 0.88 8.34 27.20
C SER A 42 1.91 9.36 27.71
N LYS A 43 1.55 10.24 28.65
CA LYS A 43 2.48 11.13 29.36
C LYS A 43 3.69 10.39 29.97
N SER A 44 3.49 9.15 30.42
CA SER A 44 4.57 8.28 30.91
C SER A 44 5.62 7.95 29.85
N GLN A 45 5.24 8.02 28.57
CA GLN A 45 6.08 7.83 27.39
C GLN A 45 6.25 9.16 26.62
N GLN A 46 6.28 10.29 27.34
CA GLN A 46 6.45 11.63 26.75
C GLN A 46 5.40 11.97 25.66
N GLY A 47 4.21 11.37 25.76
CA GLY A 47 3.09 11.65 24.87
C GLY A 47 3.03 10.74 23.65
N ASP A 48 4.01 9.85 23.47
CA ASP A 48 4.10 8.94 22.33
C ASP A 48 2.89 7.99 22.25
N LEU A 49 2.33 7.87 21.04
CA LEU A 49 1.24 6.96 20.72
C LEU A 49 1.72 5.71 19.98
N GLY A 50 3.03 5.60 19.72
CA GLY A 50 3.62 4.50 18.97
C GLY A 50 3.42 4.64 17.46
N TRP A 51 3.84 3.59 16.76
CA TRP A 51 3.72 3.49 15.30
C TRP A 51 2.30 3.09 14.90
N MET A 52 1.77 3.74 13.88
CA MET A 52 0.47 3.41 13.31
C MET A 52 0.49 3.48 11.77
N PRO A 53 -0.42 2.76 11.09
CA PRO A 53 -0.60 2.89 9.65
C PRO A 53 -0.94 4.32 9.24
N GLU A 54 -0.57 4.70 8.02
CA GLU A 54 -0.85 6.04 7.46
C GLU A 54 -2.33 6.43 7.58
N GLY A 55 -3.27 5.56 7.21
CA GLY A 55 -4.70 5.89 7.29
C GLY A 55 -5.18 6.28 8.69
N ASN A 56 -4.64 5.66 9.74
CA ASN A 56 -4.95 6.00 11.13
C ASN A 56 -4.33 7.36 11.50
N ALA A 57 -3.11 7.63 11.03
CA ALA A 57 -2.46 8.92 11.22
C ALA A 57 -3.21 10.05 10.50
N GLU A 58 -3.64 9.84 9.26
CA GLU A 58 -4.45 10.81 8.50
C GLU A 58 -5.78 11.12 9.21
N SER A 59 -6.43 10.09 9.78
CA SER A 59 -7.67 10.26 10.55
C SER A 59 -7.45 11.13 11.80
N LEU A 60 -6.29 11.02 12.45
CA LEU A 60 -5.95 11.82 13.63
C LEU A 60 -5.52 13.25 13.27
N LEU A 61 -4.72 13.40 12.23
CA LEU A 61 -4.12 14.69 11.84
C LEU A 61 -5.05 15.54 10.97
N GLY A 62 -6.03 14.92 10.30
CA GLY A 62 -6.96 15.57 9.39
C GLY A 62 -6.36 15.91 8.02
N SER A 63 -5.13 15.47 7.75
CA SER A 63 -4.44 15.63 6.47
C SER A 63 -3.58 14.40 6.17
N LYS A 64 -3.23 14.23 4.90
CA LYS A 64 -2.17 13.31 4.49
C LYS A 64 -0.88 13.62 5.22
N VAL A 65 -0.10 12.58 5.54
CA VAL A 65 1.21 12.72 6.19
C VAL A 65 2.31 12.60 5.15
N SER A 66 3.15 13.61 5.03
CA SER A 66 4.36 13.55 4.20
C SER A 66 5.63 13.69 5.04
N GLU A 67 6.78 13.39 4.43
CA GLU A 67 8.09 13.50 5.08
C GLU A 67 8.41 14.94 5.53
N ASP A 68 7.93 15.93 4.79
CA ASP A 68 8.08 17.36 5.10
C ASP A 68 7.40 17.76 6.43
N GLN A 69 6.43 16.96 6.89
CA GLN A 69 5.69 17.21 8.12
C GLN A 69 6.36 16.57 9.34
N LYS A 70 7.49 15.88 9.20
CA LYS A 70 8.23 15.33 10.33
C LYS A 70 8.65 16.45 11.29
N GLY A 71 8.23 16.34 12.54
CA GLY A 71 8.42 17.35 13.59
C GLY A 71 7.33 18.42 13.62
N GLU A 72 6.41 18.46 12.67
CA GLU A 72 5.30 19.41 12.65
C GLU A 72 4.39 19.21 13.86
N ILE A 73 4.00 20.32 14.48
CA ILE A 73 3.09 20.38 15.62
C ILE A 73 1.75 20.92 15.16
N LEU A 74 0.72 20.09 15.24
CA LEU A 74 -0.63 20.34 14.76
C LEU A 74 -1.62 20.52 15.91
N GLY A 75 -2.60 21.39 15.71
CA GLY A 75 -3.65 21.70 16.67
C GLY A 75 -3.55 23.09 17.33
N PRO A 76 -4.43 23.39 18.31
CA PRO A 76 -5.31 22.46 19.02
C PRO A 76 -6.41 21.83 18.16
N ILE A 77 -6.63 20.52 18.31
CA ILE A 77 -7.68 19.73 17.64
C ILE A 77 -8.69 19.29 18.71
N HIS A 78 -9.98 19.47 18.43
CA HIS A 78 -11.05 19.01 19.32
C HIS A 78 -11.58 17.64 18.87
N SER A 79 -11.69 16.70 19.81
CA SER A 79 -12.29 15.39 19.63
C SER A 79 -13.42 15.18 20.65
N PRO A 80 -14.24 14.12 20.53
CA PRO A 80 -15.23 13.77 21.55
C PRO A 80 -14.63 13.52 22.95
N TYR A 81 -13.33 13.22 23.04
CA TYR A 81 -12.64 12.92 24.29
C TYR A 81 -12.01 14.16 24.93
N GLY A 82 -11.74 15.22 24.16
CA GLY A 82 -11.11 16.45 24.66
C GLY A 82 -10.31 17.18 23.59
N TYR A 83 -9.24 17.84 24.00
CA TYR A 83 -8.39 18.67 23.15
C TYR A 83 -7.01 18.07 23.01
N HIS A 84 -6.47 18.10 21.79
CA HIS A 84 -5.19 17.49 21.43
C HIS A 84 -4.27 18.51 20.76
N ILE A 85 -2.98 18.46 21.07
CA ILE A 85 -1.91 18.89 20.15
C ILE A 85 -1.17 17.64 19.73
N LEU A 86 -0.99 17.46 18.44
CA LEU A 86 -0.31 16.32 17.85
C LEU A 86 1.04 16.75 17.29
N LYS A 87 2.04 15.86 17.36
CA LYS A 87 3.35 16.04 16.75
C LYS A 87 3.68 14.80 15.93
N VAL A 88 3.96 14.99 14.64
CA VAL A 88 4.51 13.92 13.80
C VAL A 88 5.93 13.68 14.27
N SER A 89 6.14 12.62 15.06
CA SER A 89 7.41 12.38 15.75
C SER A 89 8.41 11.70 14.83
N ASP A 90 7.93 10.73 14.05
CA ASP A 90 8.74 10.03 13.07
C ASP A 90 7.88 9.48 11.94
N LEU A 91 8.53 9.13 10.83
CA LEU A 91 7.93 8.56 9.65
C LEU A 91 8.84 7.46 9.12
N GLU A 92 8.26 6.28 8.89
CA GLU A 92 8.93 5.16 8.25
C GLU A 92 8.21 4.89 6.93
N ILE A 93 8.87 5.26 5.83
CA ILE A 93 8.39 4.99 4.48
C ILE A 93 9.21 3.81 3.94
N GLU A 94 8.57 2.66 3.75
CA GLU A 94 9.21 1.56 3.04
C GLU A 94 9.31 1.88 1.54
N ARG A 95 10.44 1.52 0.93
CA ARG A 95 10.64 1.66 -0.51
C ARG A 95 9.80 0.62 -1.26
N ILE A 96 8.94 1.10 -2.16
CA ILE A 96 8.18 0.26 -3.08
C ILE A 96 9.10 -0.09 -4.25
N GLU A 97 9.40 -1.37 -4.41
CA GLU A 97 10.14 -1.84 -5.57
C GLU A 97 9.31 -1.69 -6.85
N GLY A 98 9.97 -1.27 -7.92
CA GLY A 98 9.38 -1.16 -9.23
C GLY A 98 10.37 -0.70 -10.29
N PRO A 99 9.92 -0.57 -11.55
CA PRO A 99 10.78 -0.25 -12.67
C PRO A 99 11.21 1.21 -12.68
N VAL A 100 10.48 2.11 -12.03
CA VAL A 100 10.88 3.52 -11.91
C VAL A 100 12.06 3.59 -10.94
N LYS A 101 13.11 4.31 -11.35
CA LYS A 101 14.33 4.59 -10.57
C LYS A 101 14.57 6.10 -10.55
N LEU A 102 15.28 6.60 -9.54
CA LEU A 102 15.51 8.04 -9.37
C LEU A 102 16.47 8.61 -10.44
N GLU A 103 17.45 7.82 -10.84
CA GLU A 103 18.42 8.10 -11.88
C GLU A 103 17.85 8.00 -13.31
N MET A 104 16.59 7.59 -13.46
CA MET A 104 15.95 7.42 -14.75
C MET A 104 15.71 8.77 -15.44
N GLU A 105 16.04 8.87 -16.73
CA GLU A 105 15.67 10.02 -17.55
C GLU A 105 14.15 10.10 -17.72
N MET A 106 13.60 11.31 -17.68
CA MET A 106 12.16 11.53 -17.85
C MET A 106 11.64 11.09 -19.21
N SER A 107 12.47 11.19 -20.26
CA SER A 107 12.17 10.68 -21.60
C SER A 107 11.84 9.19 -21.57
N PHE A 108 12.72 8.40 -20.95
CA PHE A 108 12.55 6.96 -20.79
C PHE A 108 11.42 6.61 -19.82
N LEU A 109 11.27 7.36 -18.72
CA LEU A 109 10.16 7.17 -17.79
C LEU A 109 8.81 7.33 -18.51
N ASN A 110 8.67 8.32 -19.39
CA ASN A 110 7.45 8.53 -20.16
C ASN A 110 7.21 7.44 -21.21
N GLU A 111 8.26 6.82 -21.75
CA GLU A 111 8.14 5.67 -22.65
C GLU A 111 7.59 4.43 -21.93
N ILE A 112 8.12 4.12 -20.74
CA ILE A 112 7.66 2.95 -19.97
C ILE A 112 6.35 3.22 -19.22
N PHE A 113 6.09 4.48 -18.84
CA PHE A 113 4.90 4.89 -18.10
C PHE A 113 4.35 6.23 -18.62
N PRO A 114 3.54 6.20 -19.70
CA PRO A 114 3.01 7.42 -20.33
C PRO A 114 2.17 8.34 -19.43
N ASP A 115 1.67 7.84 -18.30
CA ASP A 115 0.89 8.65 -17.35
C ASP A 115 1.77 9.39 -16.33
N ALA A 116 3.07 9.06 -16.25
CA ALA A 116 3.98 9.55 -15.23
C ALA A 116 3.95 11.09 -15.14
N HIS A 117 3.97 11.80 -16.28
CA HIS A 117 3.92 13.26 -16.30
C HIS A 117 2.62 13.82 -15.72
N SER A 118 1.48 13.25 -16.11
CA SER A 118 0.16 13.67 -15.61
C SER A 118 0.03 13.43 -14.12
N LEU A 119 0.56 12.31 -13.65
CA LEU A 119 0.56 11.92 -12.24
C LEU A 119 1.49 12.80 -11.39
N LEU A 120 2.69 13.10 -11.89
CA LEU A 120 3.63 14.02 -11.25
C LEU A 120 3.05 15.41 -11.11
N PHE A 121 2.39 15.92 -12.14
CA PHE A 121 1.71 17.21 -12.07
C PHE A 121 0.56 17.20 -11.05
N LYS A 122 -0.34 16.21 -11.16
CA LYS A 122 -1.55 16.15 -10.33
C LYS A 122 -1.26 16.00 -8.83
N ASN A 123 -0.26 15.19 -8.47
CA ASN A 123 -0.02 14.82 -7.07
C ASN A 123 1.14 15.61 -6.45
N PHE A 124 2.15 15.98 -7.25
CA PHE A 124 3.35 16.65 -6.76
C PHE A 124 3.54 18.06 -7.32
N HIS A 125 2.67 18.52 -8.25
CA HIS A 125 2.82 19.82 -8.93
C HIS A 125 4.18 19.96 -9.63
N ILE A 126 4.68 18.83 -10.14
CA ILE A 126 5.95 18.74 -10.87
C ILE A 126 5.66 18.79 -12.38
N GLY A 127 6.26 19.76 -13.07
CA GLY A 127 6.12 19.97 -14.52
C GLY A 127 4.68 20.29 -14.97
N LEU A 128 4.48 20.61 -16.25
CA LEU A 128 3.16 20.60 -16.87
C LEU A 128 2.97 19.30 -17.66
N PRO A 129 1.77 18.70 -17.73
CA PRO A 129 1.57 17.43 -18.44
C PRO A 129 1.93 17.47 -19.93
N ILE A 130 1.92 18.67 -20.52
CA ILE A 130 2.09 18.91 -21.96
C ILE A 130 3.51 19.40 -22.28
N GLU A 131 4.23 19.95 -21.29
CA GLU A 131 5.62 20.39 -21.50
C GLU A 131 6.57 19.21 -21.29
N GLY A 132 7.44 18.97 -22.29
CA GLY A 132 8.50 17.98 -22.17
C GLY A 132 9.58 18.45 -21.21
N TYR A 133 10.20 17.50 -20.49
CA TYR A 133 11.37 17.79 -19.68
C TYR A 133 12.61 18.03 -20.58
N PRO A 134 13.60 18.81 -20.10
CA PRO A 134 14.89 18.93 -20.77
C PRO A 134 15.53 17.57 -21.03
N LYS A 135 16.31 17.46 -22.11
CA LYS A 135 17.02 16.23 -22.44
C LYS A 135 18.06 15.90 -21.36
N GLY A 136 18.10 14.65 -20.90
CA GLY A 136 18.98 14.23 -19.81
C GLY A 136 18.47 14.57 -18.40
N GLU A 137 17.28 15.16 -18.29
CA GLU A 137 16.67 15.44 -16.99
C GLU A 137 16.24 14.14 -16.31
N THR A 138 16.60 13.97 -15.04
CA THR A 138 16.32 12.76 -14.26
C THR A 138 15.22 13.01 -13.23
N LEU A 139 14.53 11.94 -12.82
CA LEU A 139 13.50 12.02 -11.79
C LEU A 139 14.05 12.63 -10.48
N ALA A 140 15.25 12.23 -10.06
CA ALA A 140 15.92 12.77 -8.87
C ALA A 140 16.12 14.29 -8.95
N ASN A 141 16.66 14.78 -10.06
CA ASN A 141 16.92 16.21 -10.23
C ASN A 141 15.61 17.03 -10.22
N ILE A 142 14.56 16.52 -10.86
CA ILE A 142 13.26 17.18 -10.85
C ILE A 142 12.68 17.25 -9.43
N CYS A 143 12.76 16.15 -8.67
CA CYS A 143 12.31 16.15 -7.27
C CYS A 143 13.04 17.24 -6.47
N LYS A 144 14.37 17.37 -6.66
CA LYS A 144 15.18 18.43 -6.02
C LYS A 144 14.76 19.83 -6.44
N VAL A 145 14.57 20.08 -7.75
CA VAL A 145 14.18 21.39 -8.29
C VAL A 145 12.82 21.84 -7.73
N HIS A 146 11.89 20.90 -7.55
CA HIS A 146 10.55 21.16 -7.04
C HIS A 146 10.43 21.02 -5.51
N ASN A 147 11.54 20.78 -4.80
CA ASN A 147 11.58 20.54 -3.36
C ASN A 147 10.57 19.47 -2.91
N LYS A 148 10.66 18.28 -3.52
CA LYS A 148 9.83 17.10 -3.23
C LYS A 148 10.69 15.94 -2.77
N SER A 149 10.15 15.11 -1.88
CA SER A 149 10.81 13.88 -1.43
C SER A 149 10.98 12.91 -2.60
N GLU A 150 12.24 12.55 -2.87
CA GLU A 150 12.58 11.56 -3.90
C GLU A 150 11.92 10.21 -3.62
N LEU A 151 11.88 9.78 -2.35
CA LEU A 151 11.31 8.50 -1.96
C LEU A 151 9.80 8.47 -2.11
N GLU A 152 9.11 9.55 -1.72
CA GLU A 152 7.65 9.68 -1.86
C GLU A 152 7.24 9.61 -3.34
N VAL A 153 7.91 10.39 -4.19
CA VAL A 153 7.65 10.42 -5.64
C VAL A 153 7.95 9.05 -6.27
N LEU A 154 9.07 8.43 -5.91
CA LEU A 154 9.47 7.11 -6.41
C LEU A 154 8.43 6.05 -6.05
N ASN A 155 8.02 6.02 -4.78
CA ASN A 155 7.03 5.06 -4.29
C ASN A 155 5.68 5.27 -4.96
N PHE A 156 5.22 6.51 -5.05
CA PHE A 156 3.97 6.84 -5.73
C PHE A 156 3.99 6.36 -7.19
N LEU A 157 5.06 6.65 -7.93
CA LEU A 157 5.16 6.25 -9.34
C LEU A 157 5.27 4.73 -9.49
N ASN A 158 6.02 4.04 -8.64
CA ASN A 158 6.09 2.58 -8.67
C ASN A 158 4.76 1.92 -8.30
N GLN A 159 4.03 2.48 -7.34
CA GLN A 159 2.68 2.01 -7.00
C GLN A 159 1.70 2.25 -8.14
N ALA A 160 1.65 3.47 -8.70
CA ALA A 160 0.76 3.78 -9.83
C ALA A 160 1.11 2.97 -11.09
N PHE A 161 2.40 2.75 -11.35
CA PHE A 161 2.86 1.87 -12.42
C PHE A 161 2.40 0.43 -12.18
N SER A 162 2.52 -0.04 -10.94
CA SER A 162 2.04 -1.33 -10.49
C SER A 162 0.56 -1.49 -10.80
N ASP A 163 -0.26 -0.54 -10.35
CA ASP A 163 -1.73 -0.62 -10.42
C ASP A 163 -2.22 -0.61 -11.87
N LYS A 164 -1.54 0.16 -12.72
CA LYS A 164 -1.87 0.23 -14.15
C LYS A 164 -1.42 -1.01 -14.94
N ASN A 165 -0.39 -1.71 -14.49
CA ASN A 165 0.17 -2.88 -15.18
C ASN A 165 -0.31 -4.22 -14.62
N VAL A 166 -1.35 -4.22 -13.78
CA VAL A 166 -2.08 -5.43 -13.42
C VAL A 166 -2.89 -5.87 -14.63
N ALA A 167 -2.45 -6.94 -15.31
CA ALA A 167 -3.30 -7.55 -16.33
C ALA A 167 -4.46 -8.27 -15.65
N THR A 168 -5.69 -7.94 -16.01
CA THR A 168 -6.90 -8.52 -15.44
C THR A 168 -7.66 -9.38 -16.45
N LEU A 169 -8.56 -10.22 -15.96
CA LEU A 169 -9.53 -10.96 -16.74
C LEU A 169 -10.90 -10.87 -16.07
N SER A 170 -11.92 -10.43 -16.81
CA SER A 170 -13.27 -10.34 -16.26
C SER A 170 -13.88 -11.70 -15.96
N VAL A 171 -14.83 -11.73 -15.02
CA VAL A 171 -15.55 -12.95 -14.63
C VAL A 171 -16.25 -13.60 -15.83
N GLU A 172 -16.87 -12.80 -16.69
CA GLU A 172 -17.57 -13.27 -17.89
C GLU A 172 -16.60 -13.88 -18.90
N ALA A 173 -15.46 -13.23 -19.13
CA ALA A 173 -14.44 -13.72 -20.05
C ALA A 173 -13.81 -15.04 -19.55
N LEU A 174 -13.58 -15.16 -18.24
CA LEU A 174 -13.13 -16.42 -17.66
C LEU A 174 -14.19 -17.52 -17.82
N LYS A 175 -15.46 -17.21 -17.54
CA LYS A 175 -16.56 -18.17 -17.68
C LYS A 175 -16.71 -18.67 -19.11
N GLU A 176 -16.58 -17.78 -20.10
CA GLU A 176 -16.59 -18.15 -21.52
C GLU A 176 -15.40 -19.05 -21.89
N LYS A 177 -14.19 -18.72 -21.41
CA LYS A 177 -12.98 -19.56 -21.60
C LYS A 177 -13.15 -20.96 -21.02
N LEU A 178 -13.65 -21.07 -19.79
CA LEU A 178 -13.90 -22.38 -19.16
C LEU A 178 -14.99 -23.18 -19.89
N SER A 179 -16.05 -22.50 -20.36
CA SER A 179 -17.16 -23.15 -21.09
C SER A 179 -16.77 -23.61 -22.49
N SER A 180 -15.84 -22.92 -23.15
CA SER A 180 -15.32 -23.27 -24.47
C SER A 180 -14.23 -24.35 -24.43
N GLY A 181 -13.82 -24.81 -23.24
CA GLY A 181 -12.73 -25.77 -23.05
C GLY A 181 -11.35 -25.16 -23.30
N ALA A 182 -11.22 -23.83 -23.23
CA ALA A 182 -9.94 -23.16 -23.37
C ALA A 182 -8.97 -23.61 -22.28
N THR A 183 -7.73 -23.85 -22.68
CA THR A 183 -6.66 -24.33 -21.80
C THR A 183 -6.05 -23.19 -21.01
N VAL A 184 -6.66 -22.84 -19.88
CA VAL A 184 -6.16 -21.88 -18.88
C VAL A 184 -5.73 -22.60 -17.59
N SER A 185 -4.72 -22.08 -16.90
CA SER A 185 -4.35 -22.56 -15.56
C SER A 185 -5.00 -21.67 -14.51
N LEU A 186 -5.74 -22.26 -13.58
CA LEU A 186 -6.36 -21.56 -12.46
C LEU A 186 -5.49 -21.73 -11.23
N LEU A 187 -5.00 -20.62 -10.66
CA LEU A 187 -4.11 -20.63 -9.51
C LEU A 187 -4.75 -19.83 -8.37
N ASP A 188 -5.10 -20.52 -7.30
CA ASP A 188 -5.74 -19.98 -6.10
C ASP A 188 -4.68 -19.65 -5.06
N ILE A 189 -4.55 -18.37 -4.73
CA ILE A 189 -3.52 -17.84 -3.82
C ILE A 189 -4.09 -17.51 -2.43
N ARG A 190 -5.34 -17.94 -2.18
CA ARG A 190 -6.02 -17.73 -0.91
C ARG A 190 -5.60 -18.76 0.11
N GLU A 191 -6.06 -18.59 1.35
CA GLU A 191 -5.85 -19.57 2.40
C GLU A 191 -6.70 -20.84 2.20
N GLY A 192 -6.25 -21.94 2.82
CA GLY A 192 -6.94 -23.24 2.73
C GLY A 192 -8.40 -23.15 3.19
N TRP A 193 -8.65 -22.44 4.29
CA TRP A 193 -10.00 -22.26 4.84
C TRP A 193 -10.91 -21.42 3.92
N GLU A 194 -10.37 -20.37 3.27
CA GLU A 194 -11.10 -19.57 2.27
C GLU A 194 -11.53 -20.44 1.09
N ARG A 195 -10.64 -21.34 0.67
CA ARG A 195 -10.89 -22.27 -0.42
C ARG A 195 -11.89 -23.36 -0.07
N ASP A 196 -11.95 -23.76 1.20
CA ASP A 196 -12.96 -24.71 1.69
C ASP A 196 -14.38 -24.12 1.65
N ILE A 197 -14.51 -22.79 1.81
CA ILE A 197 -15.80 -22.09 1.70
C ILE A 197 -16.29 -22.03 0.24
N ALA A 198 -15.39 -21.63 -0.66
CA ALA A 198 -15.69 -21.50 -2.08
C ALA A 198 -14.44 -21.73 -2.91
N LYS A 199 -14.57 -22.39 -4.06
CA LYS A 199 -13.47 -22.58 -5.03
C LYS A 199 -14.01 -22.61 -6.45
N ILE A 200 -13.18 -22.21 -7.40
CA ILE A 200 -13.44 -22.46 -8.82
C ILE A 200 -12.95 -23.87 -9.13
N GLU A 201 -13.81 -24.72 -9.69
CA GLU A 201 -13.44 -26.10 -10.01
C GLU A 201 -12.25 -26.16 -10.99
N GLY A 202 -11.29 -27.03 -10.69
CA GLY A 202 -10.02 -27.12 -11.43
C GLY A 202 -8.94 -26.13 -10.99
N SER A 203 -9.18 -25.27 -9.98
CA SER A 203 -8.16 -24.41 -9.40
C SER A 203 -7.14 -25.17 -8.54
N LEU A 204 -5.86 -24.83 -8.76
CA LEU A 204 -4.72 -25.32 -7.98
C LEU A 204 -4.47 -24.35 -6.82
N LEU A 205 -4.49 -24.86 -5.59
CA LEU A 205 -4.11 -24.07 -4.42
C LEU A 205 -2.59 -23.99 -4.33
N ILE A 206 -2.04 -22.77 -4.31
CA ILE A 206 -0.64 -22.52 -4.01
C ILE A 206 -0.52 -21.99 -2.58
N THR A 207 0.33 -22.65 -1.81
CA THR A 207 0.66 -22.30 -0.42
C THR A 207 2.16 -22.12 -0.29
N ARG A 208 2.63 -21.61 0.85
CA ARG A 208 4.06 -21.56 1.17
C ARG A 208 4.74 -22.91 0.96
N ASP A 209 4.17 -23.98 1.49
CA ASP A 209 4.81 -25.29 1.54
C ASP A 209 4.89 -25.98 0.16
N ASN A 210 4.04 -25.60 -0.81
CA ASN A 210 3.96 -26.28 -2.11
C ASN A 210 4.33 -25.38 -3.31
N ASN A 211 4.75 -24.13 -3.08
CA ASN A 211 4.90 -23.16 -4.14
C ASN A 211 5.89 -23.60 -5.23
N GLU A 212 7.05 -24.15 -4.86
CA GLU A 212 8.06 -24.58 -5.84
C GLU A 212 7.57 -25.71 -6.73
N GLU A 213 6.86 -26.68 -6.14
CA GLU A 213 6.26 -27.82 -6.84
C GLU A 213 5.20 -27.35 -7.83
N ILE A 214 4.24 -26.53 -7.37
CA ILE A 214 3.17 -25.99 -8.21
C ILE A 214 3.74 -25.19 -9.36
N LEU A 215 4.68 -24.27 -9.09
CA LEU A 215 5.28 -23.43 -10.13
C LEU A 215 6.08 -24.24 -11.15
N SER A 216 6.79 -25.27 -10.71
CA SER A 216 7.55 -26.14 -11.63
C SER A 216 6.64 -26.95 -12.54
N SER A 217 5.41 -27.25 -12.10
CA SER A 217 4.39 -27.94 -12.90
C SER A 217 3.66 -27.04 -13.90
N LEU A 218 3.70 -25.71 -13.71
CA LEU A 218 2.95 -24.76 -14.53
C LEU A 218 3.69 -24.42 -15.83
N PRO A 219 3.05 -24.55 -17.00
CA PRO A 219 3.63 -24.13 -18.27
C PRO A 219 3.78 -22.60 -18.35
N LYS A 220 4.98 -22.13 -18.68
CA LYS A 220 5.36 -20.69 -18.73
C LYS A 220 4.65 -19.91 -19.85
N ASP A 221 4.24 -20.60 -20.91
CA ASP A 221 3.58 -20.06 -22.09
C ASP A 221 2.04 -20.12 -22.03
N ARG A 222 1.48 -20.59 -20.91
CA ARG A 222 0.03 -20.67 -20.73
C ARG A 222 -0.49 -19.47 -19.93
N GLU A 223 -1.68 -19.03 -20.27
CA GLU A 223 -2.41 -18.05 -19.47
C GLU A 223 -2.71 -18.63 -18.08
N ILE A 224 -2.32 -17.89 -17.04
CA ILE A 224 -2.60 -18.21 -15.65
C ILE A 224 -3.62 -17.20 -15.14
N VAL A 225 -4.67 -17.66 -14.49
CA VAL A 225 -5.65 -16.79 -13.86
C VAL A 225 -5.52 -16.94 -12.35
N LEU A 226 -5.17 -15.84 -11.70
CA LEU A 226 -5.00 -15.74 -10.25
C LEU A 226 -6.34 -15.51 -9.59
N ILE A 227 -6.62 -16.35 -8.59
CA ILE A 227 -7.85 -16.32 -7.81
C ILE A 227 -7.49 -15.88 -6.39
N ASP A 228 -8.13 -14.81 -5.99
CA ASP A 228 -8.06 -14.19 -4.67
C ASP A 228 -9.50 -13.89 -4.20
N TRP A 229 -9.71 -13.31 -3.03
CA TRP A 229 -11.00 -12.92 -2.48
C TRP A 229 -11.65 -11.78 -3.27
N LYS A 230 -11.09 -10.56 -3.17
CA LYS A 230 -11.59 -9.34 -3.84
C LYS A 230 -10.55 -8.64 -4.72
N GLN A 231 -9.49 -9.38 -5.13
CA GLN A 231 -8.39 -8.89 -5.97
C GLN A 231 -7.40 -7.97 -5.24
N ASP A 232 -7.27 -8.12 -3.92
CA ASP A 232 -6.36 -7.32 -3.09
C ASP A 232 -4.93 -7.88 -3.08
N ARG A 233 -4.79 -9.21 -3.11
CA ARG A 233 -3.51 -9.97 -3.07
C ARG A 233 -3.00 -10.31 -4.46
N SER A 234 -3.89 -10.61 -5.41
CA SER A 234 -3.49 -11.11 -6.74
C SER A 234 -2.59 -10.15 -7.55
N PRO A 235 -2.73 -8.81 -7.49
CA PRO A 235 -1.84 -7.89 -8.22
C PRO A 235 -0.36 -8.05 -7.87
N ASN A 236 -0.04 -8.20 -6.59
CA ASN A 236 1.35 -8.37 -6.15
C ASN A 236 1.87 -9.77 -6.50
N PHE A 237 1.04 -10.80 -6.34
CA PHE A 237 1.38 -12.16 -6.74
C PHE A 237 1.66 -12.26 -8.26
N GLN A 238 0.89 -11.55 -9.09
CA GLN A 238 1.09 -11.49 -10.54
C GLN A 238 2.49 -10.98 -10.91
N LYS A 239 2.99 -9.96 -10.22
CA LYS A 239 4.34 -9.42 -10.44
C LYS A 239 5.41 -10.42 -10.04
N TRP A 240 5.24 -11.06 -8.89
CA TRP A 240 6.15 -12.07 -8.38
C TRP A 240 6.27 -13.26 -9.35
N LEU A 241 5.15 -13.65 -9.97
CA LEU A 241 5.12 -14.62 -11.06
C LEU A 241 5.82 -14.12 -12.33
N ALA A 242 5.61 -12.87 -12.72
CA ALA A 242 6.25 -12.26 -13.88
C ALA A 242 7.79 -12.27 -13.78
N GLN A 243 8.34 -11.97 -12.59
CA GLN A 243 9.78 -12.06 -12.31
C GLN A 243 10.33 -13.48 -12.50
N ARG A 244 9.49 -14.50 -12.36
CA ARG A 244 9.81 -15.93 -12.57
C ARG A 244 9.46 -16.42 -13.98
N GLY A 245 9.18 -15.51 -14.91
CA GLY A 245 8.91 -15.80 -16.32
C GLY A 245 7.46 -16.16 -16.65
N PHE A 246 6.52 -16.04 -15.73
CA PHE A 246 5.09 -16.22 -16.00
C PHE A 246 4.44 -14.90 -16.42
N THR A 247 4.73 -14.47 -17.64
CA THR A 247 4.31 -13.15 -18.16
C THR A 247 2.84 -13.10 -18.60
N GLN A 248 2.15 -14.23 -18.65
CA GLN A 248 0.73 -14.35 -19.03
C GLN A 248 -0.21 -14.57 -17.83
N ALA A 249 0.27 -14.32 -16.61
CA ALA A 249 -0.59 -14.29 -15.43
C ALA A 249 -1.55 -13.09 -15.50
N LYS A 250 -2.82 -13.31 -15.15
CA LYS A 250 -3.87 -12.29 -15.06
C LYS A 250 -4.63 -12.43 -13.74
N CYS A 251 -5.01 -11.32 -13.13
CA CYS A 251 -5.87 -11.31 -11.96
C CYS A 251 -7.34 -11.47 -12.36
N LEU A 252 -8.09 -12.33 -11.66
CA LEU A 252 -9.55 -12.37 -11.82
C LEU A 252 -10.16 -11.10 -11.23
N GLU A 253 -10.90 -10.35 -12.04
CA GLU A 253 -11.50 -9.07 -11.61
C GLU A 253 -12.50 -9.27 -10.47
N GLY A 254 -12.25 -8.60 -9.35
CA GLY A 254 -13.06 -8.73 -8.12
C GLY A 254 -12.97 -10.11 -7.44
N GLY A 255 -12.00 -10.94 -7.84
CA GLY A 255 -11.70 -12.23 -7.23
C GLY A 255 -12.85 -13.23 -7.24
N ILE A 256 -12.83 -14.14 -6.27
CA ILE A 256 -13.83 -15.19 -6.11
C ILE A 256 -15.18 -14.63 -5.62
N ASP A 257 -15.19 -13.48 -4.95
CA ASP A 257 -16.43 -12.82 -4.54
C ASP A 257 -17.26 -12.39 -5.77
N ALA A 258 -16.62 -11.73 -6.73
CA ALA A 258 -17.24 -11.37 -8.00
C ALA A 258 -17.60 -12.61 -8.84
N TRP A 259 -16.78 -13.67 -8.79
CA TRP A 259 -17.10 -14.94 -9.44
C TRP A 259 -18.37 -15.59 -8.88
N ALA A 260 -18.50 -15.65 -7.55
CA ALA A 260 -19.69 -16.17 -6.87
C ALA A 260 -20.92 -15.31 -7.18
N GLU A 261 -20.77 -13.99 -7.31
CA GLU A 261 -21.88 -13.11 -7.65
C GLU A 261 -22.37 -13.26 -9.10
N LYS A 262 -21.44 -13.37 -10.07
CA LYS A 262 -21.77 -13.22 -11.51
C LYS A 262 -21.69 -14.53 -12.30
N ALA A 263 -20.81 -15.45 -11.93
CA ALA A 263 -20.54 -16.67 -12.69
C ALA A 263 -21.17 -17.93 -12.08
N ASP A 264 -21.00 -18.17 -10.78
CA ASP A 264 -21.60 -19.31 -10.08
C ASP A 264 -22.24 -18.88 -8.75
N THR A 265 -23.52 -18.48 -8.84
CA THR A 265 -24.35 -17.98 -7.73
C THR A 265 -24.68 -19.03 -6.66
N ARG A 266 -24.21 -20.27 -6.83
CA ARG A 266 -24.34 -21.33 -5.82
C ARG A 266 -23.15 -21.37 -4.87
N LEU A 267 -22.05 -20.71 -5.20
CA LEU A 267 -20.89 -20.60 -4.32
C LEU A 267 -21.20 -19.69 -3.13
N SER A 268 -20.72 -20.09 -1.96
CA SER A 268 -20.83 -19.29 -0.74
C SER A 268 -19.96 -18.03 -0.86
N ARG A 269 -20.48 -16.90 -0.39
CA ARG A 269 -19.72 -15.66 -0.21
C ARG A 269 -19.37 -15.50 1.27
N TYR A 270 -18.24 -14.85 1.54
CA TYR A 270 -17.75 -14.60 2.89
C TYR A 270 -17.08 -13.23 2.94
N ASP A 271 -17.01 -12.67 4.15
CA ASP A 271 -16.24 -11.47 4.46
C ASP A 271 -15.13 -11.81 5.45
N ILE A 272 -14.02 -11.10 5.31
CA ILE A 272 -12.85 -11.19 6.17
C ILE A 272 -12.80 -9.92 7.02
N ASP A 273 -12.67 -10.08 8.33
CA ASP A 273 -12.48 -8.94 9.24
C ASP A 273 -11.03 -8.43 9.10
N GLU A 274 -10.83 -7.11 8.91
CA GLU A 274 -9.52 -6.48 8.61
C GLU A 274 -8.40 -6.75 9.66
N ASP A 275 -8.73 -7.33 10.82
CA ASP A 275 -7.82 -7.61 11.94
C ASP A 275 -7.22 -9.04 11.91
N ASP A 276 -7.50 -9.85 10.88
CA ASP A 276 -7.11 -11.28 10.84
C ASP A 276 -5.63 -11.54 10.47
N GLY A 277 -4.86 -10.50 10.20
CA GLY A 277 -3.39 -10.53 10.23
C GLY A 277 -2.72 -11.29 9.09
N TYR A 278 -3.46 -11.74 8.07
CA TYR A 278 -2.90 -12.50 6.96
C TYR A 278 -2.24 -11.61 5.90
N ARG A 279 -1.01 -11.93 5.51
CA ARG A 279 -0.30 -11.29 4.41
C ARG A 279 0.15 -12.36 3.42
N TYR A 280 -0.18 -12.20 2.13
CA TYR A 280 0.32 -13.11 1.08
C TYR A 280 1.86 -13.16 1.02
N GLU A 281 2.52 -12.17 1.63
CA GLU A 281 3.96 -12.11 1.89
C GLU A 281 4.46 -13.40 2.57
N ASP A 282 3.62 -14.08 3.36
CA ASP A 282 3.94 -15.36 4.01
C ASP A 282 4.14 -16.52 3.02
N ILE A 283 3.59 -16.43 1.80
CA ILE A 283 3.88 -17.38 0.71
C ILE A 283 5.31 -17.17 0.16
N LEU A 284 5.84 -15.95 0.33
CA LEU A 284 7.05 -15.45 -0.32
C LEU A 284 8.29 -15.45 0.57
N GLU A 285 8.13 -15.50 1.90
CA GLU A 285 9.25 -15.53 2.85
C GLU A 285 10.05 -16.83 2.71
N GLU A 286 11.38 -16.69 2.53
CA GLU A 286 12.29 -17.83 2.68
C GLU A 286 12.20 -18.36 4.11
N PRO A 287 12.27 -19.68 4.33
CA PRO A 287 12.30 -20.21 5.68
C PRO A 287 13.44 -19.52 6.43
N GLU A 288 13.12 -18.84 7.54
CA GLU A 288 14.15 -18.41 8.49
C GLU A 288 14.99 -19.64 8.77
N ASP A 289 16.27 -19.57 8.40
CA ASP A 289 17.25 -20.58 8.75
C ASP A 289 17.40 -20.53 10.27
N HIS A 290 16.52 -21.22 10.97
CA HIS A 290 16.72 -21.60 12.36
C HIS A 290 17.79 -22.69 12.41
N SER A 291 18.98 -22.38 11.92
CA SER A 291 20.20 -23.13 12.20
C SER A 291 20.82 -22.55 13.48
N HIS A 292 20.57 -23.27 14.57
CA HIS A 292 21.28 -23.37 15.85
C HIS A 292 22.26 -22.28 16.30
#